data_AF-A0A519EB07-F1
#
_entry.id   AF-A0A519EB07-F1
#
_cell.length_a   1.000
_cell.length_b   1.000
_cell.length_c   1.000
_cell.angle_alpha   90.00
_cell.angle_beta   90.00
_cell.angle_gamma   90.00
#
_symmetry.space_group_name_H-M   'P 1'
#
loop_
_entity.id
_entity.type
_entity.pdbx_description
1 polymer ?
#
loop_
_entity_poly.entity_id
_entity_poly.type
_entity_poly.pdbx_seq_one_letter_code
_entity_poly.pdbx_strand_id
1 'polypeptide(L)' 'MMWLSLPLDQCVHVMPVEDLREHVCGDDCWCSPTDDEGVIIHNSMDGREFFERGERLMS' A
#
# COMPACT_ATOMS: atom_id res chain seq x y z
N MET A 1 33.75 5.85 13.27
CA MET A 1 32.47 5.18 13.00
C MET A 1 31.62 6.17 12.23
N MET A 2 31.25 5.84 11.00
CA MET A 2 30.51 6.75 10.12
C MET A 2 29.19 6.09 9.82
N TRP A 3 28.10 6.70 10.27
CA TRP A 3 26.75 6.30 9.92
C TRP A 3 26.10 7.49 9.24
N LEU A 4 25.75 7.32 7.97
CA LEU A 4 24.93 8.26 7.24
C LEU A 4 23.50 7.75 7.32
N SER A 5 22.69 8.38 8.18
CA SER A 5 21.25 8.17 8.24
C SER A 5 20.58 9.23 7.37
N LEU A 6 20.18 8.85 6.16
CA LEU A 6 19.28 9.66 5.33
C LEU A 6 17.86 9.08 5.47
N PRO A 7 16.97 9.71 6.25
CA PRO A 7 15.55 9.40 6.16
C PRO A 7 15.05 9.94 4.82
N LEU A 8 14.84 9.05 3.86
CA LEU A 8 14.06 9.33 2.67
C LEU A 8 12.64 8.85 2.98
N ASP A 9 11.73 9.82 2.99
CA ASP A 9 10.29 9.70 3.19
C ASP A 9 9.87 9.15 4.57
N GLN A 10 9.21 10.00 5.36
CA GLN A 10 8.82 9.74 6.76
C GLN A 10 7.61 8.78 6.89
N CYS A 11 7.32 7.99 5.87
CA CYS A 11 6.16 7.11 5.82
C CYS A 11 6.52 5.71 5.36
N VAL A 12 5.73 4.73 5.79
CA VAL A 12 5.89 3.32 5.43
C VAL A 12 4.82 2.96 4.42
N HIS A 13 5.20 2.44 3.25
CA HIS A 13 4.23 1.95 2.28
C HIS A 13 4.03 0.43 2.44
N VAL A 14 2.77 0.01 2.55
CA VAL A 14 2.36 -1.39 2.53
C VAL A 14 1.69 -1.66 1.19
N MET A 15 2.27 -2.55 0.39
CA MET A 15 1.81 -2.84 -0.97
C MET A 15 1.37 -4.31 -1.12
N PRO A 16 0.34 -4.56 -1.96
CA PRO A 16 -0.05 -5.92 -2.30
C PRO A 16 1.06 -6.65 -3.07
N VAL A 17 1.39 -7.86 -2.60
CA VAL A 17 2.34 -8.74 -3.29
C VAL A 17 1.67 -9.32 -4.55
N GLU A 18 2.43 -9.44 -5.64
CA GLU A 18 1.97 -10.03 -6.92
C GLU A 18 0.67 -9.41 -7.46
N ASP A 19 0.51 -8.10 -7.32
CA ASP A 19 -0.66 -7.41 -7.88
C ASP A 19 -0.65 -7.41 -9.41
N LEU A 20 -1.84 -7.28 -10.00
CA LEU A 20 -2.06 -7.29 -11.45
C LEU A 20 -1.49 -6.03 -12.14
N ARG A 21 -1.11 -5.02 -11.36
CA ARG A 21 -0.55 -3.77 -11.83
C ARG A 21 0.44 -3.20 -10.81
N GLU A 22 1.54 -2.62 -11.30
CA GLU A 22 2.58 -2.02 -10.46
C GLU A 22 2.08 -0.76 -9.72
N HIS A 23 2.51 -0.61 -8.47
CA HIS A 23 2.22 0.54 -7.61
C HIS A 23 3.35 1.58 -7.67
N VAL A 24 3.00 2.83 -7.42
CA VAL A 24 3.98 3.91 -7.20
C VAL A 24 3.99 4.30 -5.73
N CYS A 25 5.17 4.58 -5.18
CA CYS A 25 5.31 5.09 -3.82
C CYS A 25 4.92 6.57 -3.77
N GLY A 26 3.62 6.86 -3.82
CA GLY A 26 3.09 8.21 -3.80
C GLY A 26 1.56 8.23 -3.71
N ASP A 27 1.03 9.40 -3.35
CA ASP A 27 -0.41 9.64 -3.25
C ASP A 27 -1.12 9.61 -4.62
N ASP A 28 -0.34 9.68 -5.70
CA ASP A 28 -0.78 9.60 -7.09
C ASP A 28 -0.94 8.14 -7.59
N CYS A 29 -0.80 7.16 -6.71
CA CYS A 29 -1.02 5.76 -7.07
C CYS A 29 -2.47 5.52 -7.52
N TRP A 30 -2.61 4.78 -8.62
CA TRP A 30 -3.90 4.46 -9.23
C TRP A 30 -4.84 3.69 -8.30
N CYS A 31 -4.30 3.01 -7.27
CA CYS A 31 -5.07 2.21 -6.33
C CYS A 31 -5.77 3.02 -5.24
N SER A 32 -5.59 4.36 -5.22
CA SER A 32 -6.11 5.26 -4.20
C SER A 32 -5.75 4.80 -2.78
N PRO A 33 -4.45 4.87 -2.39
CA PRO A 33 -4.00 4.38 -1.11
C PRO A 33 -4.60 5.18 0.05
N THR A 34 -4.62 4.59 1.24
CA THR A 34 -5.10 5.23 2.47
C THR A 34 -3.93 5.47 3.41
N ASP A 35 -3.83 6.67 3.99
CA ASP A 35 -2.87 6.99 5.04
C ASP A 35 -3.47 6.65 6.41
N ASP A 36 -2.80 5.77 7.14
CA ASP A 36 -3.09 5.38 8.52
C ASP A 36 -1.87 5.70 9.39
N GLU A 37 -1.86 6.89 10.00
CA GLU A 37 -0.81 7.37 10.91
C GLU A 37 0.63 7.28 10.35
N GLY A 38 0.82 7.60 9.07
CA GLY A 38 2.12 7.52 8.39
C GLY A 38 2.42 6.16 7.78
N VAL A 39 1.46 5.23 7.82
CA VAL A 39 1.46 3.98 7.06
C VAL A 39 0.53 4.14 5.86
N ILE A 40 1.11 4.18 4.67
CA ILE A 40 0.38 4.29 3.41
C ILE A 40 0.02 2.89 2.92
N ILE A 41 -1.25 2.53 3.03
CA ILE A 41 -1.79 1.22 2.67
C ILE A 41 -2.34 1.28 1.24
N HIS A 42 -1.75 0.52 0.33
CA HIS A 42 -2.20 0.37 -1.06
C HIS A 42 -3.25 -0.74 -1.19
N ASN A 43 -4.18 -0.59 -2.14
CA ASN A 43 -5.23 -1.57 -2.42
C ASN A 43 -4.86 -2.40 -3.66
N SER A 44 -5.22 -3.68 -3.69
CA SER A 44 -5.02 -4.54 -4.84
C SER A 44 -5.95 -4.17 -6.00
N MET A 45 -5.51 -4.41 -7.24
CA MET A 45 -6.33 -4.14 -8.42
C MET A 45 -7.64 -4.95 -8.43
N ASP A 46 -7.60 -6.17 -7.91
CA ASP A 46 -8.75 -7.08 -7.82
C ASP A 46 -9.63 -6.85 -6.58
N GLY A 47 -9.20 -5.97 -5.66
CA GLY A 47 -9.90 -5.69 -4.42
C GLY A 47 -10.02 -6.90 -3.50
N ARG A 48 -9.02 -7.79 -3.49
CA ARG A 48 -9.06 -9.01 -2.66
C ARG A 48 -9.22 -8.73 -1.16
N GLU A 49 -8.82 -7.54 -0.70
CA GLU A 49 -8.97 -7.06 0.67
C GLU A 49 -10.44 -7.07 1.13
N PHE A 50 -11.38 -6.83 0.22
CA PHE A 50 -12.81 -6.85 0.52
C PHE A 50 -13.31 -8.25 0.89
N PHE A 51 -12.69 -9.30 0.34
CA PHE A 51 -13.00 -10.67 0.72
C PHE A 51 -12.38 -11.02 2.08
N GLU A 52 -11.16 -10.57 2.35
CA GLU A 52 -10.47 -10.79 3.63
C GLU A 52 -11.20 -10.11 4.80
N ARG A 53 -11.80 -8.94 4.56
CA ARG A 53 -12.62 -8.22 5.55
C ARG A 53 -14.06 -8.73 5.66
N GLY A 54 -14.47 -9.66 4.79
CA GLY A 54 -15.84 -10.18 4.74
C GLY A 54 -16.86 -9.18 4.17
N GLU A 55 -16.40 -8.11 3.52
CA GLU A 55 -17.24 -7.12 2.85
C GLU A 55 -17.79 -7.64 1.51
N ARG A 56 -17.15 -8.68 0.94
CA ARG A 56 -17.60 -9.37 -0.26
C ARG A 56 -17.66 -10.87 -0.04
N LEU A 57 -18.82 -11.48 -0.34
CA LEU A 57 -18.98 -12.93 -0.35
C LEU A 57 -18.38 -13.52 -1.63
N MET A 58 -17.66 -14.63 -1.48
CA MET A 58 -17.32 -15.49 -2.63
C MET A 58 -18.63 -16.05 -3.19
N SER A 59 -18.93 -15.74 -4.46
CA SER A 59 -20.16 -16.18 -5.14
C SER A 59 -20.14 -17.65 -5.50
#